data_AF-A0A7K0S0T4-F1
#
_entry.id   AF-A0A7K0S0T4-F1
#
_cell.length_a   1.000
_cell.length_b   1.000
_cell.length_c   1.000
_cell.angle_alpha   90.00
_cell.angle_beta   90.00
_cell.angle_gamma   90.00
#
_symmetry.space_group_name_H-M   'P 1'
#
loop_
_entity.id
_entity.type
_entity.pdbx_description
1 polymer ?
#
loop_
_entity_poly.entity_id
_entity_poly.type
_entity_poly.pdbx_seq_one_letter_code
_entity_poly.pdbx_strand_id
1 'polypeptide(L)'
;MNSRLVAPVLLVLALAAVPAASAAAPGVKAAGTCPQFRVMHNDHIGSVKFPAGAYNMVTSQLSCQQSTVLFQQFLDRPSGNLPRPWKLALLSGQRRRFTKVGTKTDFQATPATPSPSPSTLTCPGTFAVLHNDRIGSMKLPAGNYRIARLTTKSLSCYTASYDFKYFLDHDSSGHLPSPWYTNPSTKTFYRGSSTDGFRVTKTSSFAAGLFGSLLGLGVAG
;
A
#
# COMPACT_ATOMS: atom_id res chain seq x y z
N MET A 1 -17.81 -43.23 -79.80
CA MET A 1 -18.68 -43.24 -78.61
C MET A 1 -17.87 -42.82 -77.40
N ASN A 2 -18.29 -41.69 -76.80
CA ASN A 2 -18.08 -41.26 -75.42
C ASN A 2 -16.72 -40.65 -75.03
N SER A 3 -16.63 -39.34 -75.32
CA SER A 3 -15.86 -38.32 -74.62
C SER A 3 -16.03 -38.36 -73.11
N ARG A 4 -14.95 -38.13 -72.34
CA ARG A 4 -15.00 -37.31 -71.12
C ARG A 4 -13.71 -36.49 -70.99
N LEU A 5 -13.89 -35.19 -71.18
CA LEU A 5 -12.94 -34.10 -70.94
C LEU A 5 -12.63 -34.03 -69.43
N VAL A 6 -11.35 -33.98 -69.07
CA VAL A 6 -10.91 -33.65 -67.71
C VAL A 6 -10.51 -32.17 -67.71
N ALA A 7 -11.32 -31.35 -67.05
CA ALA A 7 -11.08 -29.92 -66.89
C ALA A 7 -10.01 -29.69 -65.79
N PRO A 8 -9.06 -28.76 -65.97
CA PRO A 8 -8.14 -28.38 -64.90
C PRO A 8 -8.83 -27.42 -63.94
N VAL A 9 -8.88 -27.78 -62.66
CA VAL A 9 -9.36 -26.91 -61.58
C VAL A 9 -8.27 -25.86 -61.32
N LEU A 10 -8.51 -24.63 -61.77
CA LEU A 10 -7.73 -23.43 -61.44
C LEU A 10 -7.94 -23.08 -59.96
N LEU A 11 -6.93 -23.34 -59.13
CA LEU A 11 -6.88 -22.92 -57.73
C LEU A 11 -6.48 -21.43 -57.67
N VAL A 12 -7.45 -20.54 -57.50
CA VAL A 12 -7.19 -19.11 -57.27
C VAL A 12 -6.80 -18.91 -55.80
N LEU A 13 -5.50 -18.71 -55.53
CA LEU A 13 -4.99 -18.26 -54.23
C LEU A 13 -5.32 -16.77 -54.05
N ALA A 14 -6.41 -16.49 -53.32
CA ALA A 14 -6.68 -15.15 -52.82
C ALA A 14 -5.70 -14.83 -51.66
N LEU A 15 -4.70 -13.99 -51.94
CA LEU A 15 -3.90 -13.34 -50.90
C LEU A 15 -4.81 -12.36 -50.13
N ALA A 16 -5.34 -12.79 -48.99
CA ALA A 16 -5.96 -11.87 -48.04
C ALA A 16 -4.84 -10.99 -47.43
N ALA A 17 -4.81 -9.72 -47.81
CA ALA A 17 -3.98 -8.72 -47.16
C ALA A 17 -4.42 -8.60 -45.69
N VAL A 18 -3.64 -9.16 -44.78
CA VAL A 18 -3.85 -8.99 -43.34
C VAL A 18 -3.53 -7.54 -43.01
N PRO A 19 -4.48 -6.72 -42.53
CA PRO A 19 -4.12 -5.40 -42.04
C PRO A 19 -3.24 -5.59 -40.81
N ALA A 20 -2.01 -5.09 -40.88
CA ALA A 20 -1.15 -4.96 -39.71
C ALA A 20 -1.88 -4.06 -38.70
N ALA A 21 -2.49 -4.66 -37.69
CA ALA A 21 -3.01 -3.94 -36.55
C ALA A 21 -1.81 -3.27 -35.88
N SER A 22 -1.66 -1.97 -36.09
CA SER A 22 -0.74 -1.14 -35.33
C SER A 22 -1.11 -1.29 -33.86
N ALA A 23 -0.34 -2.09 -33.13
CA ALA A 23 -0.37 -2.11 -31.68
C ALA A 23 -0.05 -0.67 -31.23
N ALA A 24 -1.07 0.04 -30.79
CA ALA A 24 -0.88 1.32 -30.12
C ALA A 24 0.06 1.04 -28.94
N ALA A 25 1.29 1.54 -29.01
CA ALA A 25 2.14 1.64 -27.84
C ALA A 25 1.31 2.32 -26.73
N PRO A 26 1.41 1.89 -25.46
CA PRO A 26 0.69 2.53 -24.38
C PRO A 26 1.02 4.03 -24.41
N GLY A 27 0.04 4.83 -24.83
CA GLY A 27 0.20 6.26 -24.99
C GLY A 27 0.60 6.85 -23.65
N VAL A 28 1.68 7.64 -23.64
CA VAL A 28 2.08 8.42 -22.46
C VAL A 28 1.01 9.49 -22.22
N LYS A 29 -0.01 9.18 -21.42
CA LYS A 29 -0.93 10.14 -20.80
C LYS A 29 -0.67 10.15 -19.29
N ALA A 30 -0.73 11.26 -18.57
CA ALA A 30 -0.43 12.66 -18.84
C ALA A 30 0.13 13.18 -17.50
N ALA A 31 1.11 14.07 -17.53
CA ALA A 31 1.50 14.81 -16.34
C ALA A 31 0.24 15.43 -15.69
N GLY A 32 0.05 15.27 -14.38
CA GLY A 32 -1.16 15.74 -13.72
C GLY A 32 -1.46 15.09 -12.37
N THR A 33 -2.63 15.45 -11.82
CA THR A 33 -3.17 14.89 -10.57
C THR A 33 -3.67 13.47 -10.80
N CYS A 34 -3.33 12.58 -9.88
CA CYS A 34 -3.71 11.18 -9.91
C CYS A 34 -4.76 10.83 -8.84
N PRO A 35 -5.47 9.70 -8.99
CA PRO A 35 -6.25 9.13 -7.90
C PRO A 35 -5.39 8.98 -6.64
N GLN A 36 -6.04 9.02 -5.47
CA GLN A 36 -5.31 8.91 -4.21
C GLN A 36 -4.66 7.54 -4.08
N PHE A 37 -3.38 7.55 -3.72
CA PHE A 37 -2.65 6.34 -3.35
C PHE A 37 -2.80 6.12 -1.85
N ARG A 38 -3.13 4.90 -1.41
CA ARG A 38 -3.22 4.61 0.03
C ARG A 38 -1.97 3.87 0.47
N VAL A 39 -1.20 4.48 1.37
CA VAL A 39 -0.11 3.83 2.08
C VAL A 39 -0.73 2.97 3.19
N MET A 40 -0.50 1.66 3.13
CA MET A 40 -1.16 0.68 4.02
C MET A 40 -0.59 0.63 5.44
N HIS A 41 0.68 0.98 5.60
CA HIS A 41 1.44 0.89 6.83
C HIS A 41 2.35 2.11 6.96
N ASN A 42 2.62 2.58 8.18
CA ASN A 42 3.59 3.66 8.34
C ASN A 42 4.95 3.18 7.80
N ASP A 43 5.49 3.89 6.82
CA ASP A 43 6.70 3.50 6.09
C ASP A 43 7.75 4.63 5.98
N HIS A 44 8.96 4.32 5.54
CA HIS A 44 10.04 5.29 5.40
C HIS A 44 10.92 4.98 4.20
N ILE A 45 11.63 6.00 3.75
CA ILE A 45 12.67 5.88 2.75
C ILE A 45 13.85 6.70 3.29
N GLY A 46 14.84 6.00 3.84
CA GLY A 46 15.90 6.64 4.61
C GLY A 46 15.31 7.38 5.81
N SER A 47 15.63 8.66 5.99
CA SER A 47 15.09 9.47 7.08
C SER A 47 13.67 10.02 6.83
N VAL A 48 13.13 9.89 5.61
CA VAL A 48 11.84 10.48 5.24
C VAL A 48 10.70 9.53 5.57
N LYS A 49 9.77 9.99 6.41
CA LYS A 49 8.61 9.21 6.85
C LYS A 49 7.42 9.35 5.89
N PHE A 50 6.68 8.27 5.74
CA PHE A 50 5.44 8.10 4.98
C PHE A 50 4.39 7.44 5.88
N PRO A 51 3.68 8.22 6.71
CA PRO A 51 2.59 7.69 7.53
C PRO A 51 1.52 6.96 6.71
N ALA A 52 0.88 5.96 7.30
CA ALA A 52 -0.25 5.26 6.68
C ALA A 52 -1.41 6.24 6.43
N GLY A 53 -2.09 6.09 5.30
CA GLY A 53 -3.19 6.96 4.91
C GLY A 53 -3.23 7.24 3.42
N ALA A 54 -4.17 8.10 3.03
CA ALA A 54 -4.31 8.53 1.64
C ALA A 54 -3.25 9.60 1.29
N TYR A 55 -2.71 9.53 0.08
CA TYR A 55 -1.75 10.47 -0.49
C TYR A 55 -2.29 11.03 -1.79
N ASN A 56 -2.27 12.36 -1.89
CA ASN A 56 -2.47 13.08 -3.13
C ASN A 56 -1.21 12.94 -3.98
N MET A 57 -1.37 12.37 -5.16
CA MET A 57 -0.28 12.07 -6.08
C MET A 57 -0.33 13.01 -7.28
N VAL A 58 0.81 13.60 -7.64
CA VAL A 58 0.95 14.46 -8.82
C VAL A 58 2.18 14.02 -9.59
N THR A 59 2.11 13.96 -10.92
CA THR A 59 3.21 13.45 -11.76
C THR A 59 3.62 14.43 -12.84
N SER A 60 4.88 14.33 -13.28
CA SER A 60 5.39 14.98 -14.48
C SER A 60 6.03 13.90 -15.38
N GLN A 61 5.54 13.77 -16.61
CA GLN A 61 6.00 12.78 -17.61
C GLN A 61 5.86 11.30 -17.22
N LEU A 62 5.06 10.99 -16.18
CA LEU A 62 4.62 9.64 -15.86
C LEU A 62 3.10 9.55 -16.00
N SER A 63 2.61 8.35 -16.33
CA SER A 63 1.21 8.03 -16.05
C SER A 63 1.00 7.81 -14.56
N CYS A 64 -0.23 7.99 -14.09
CA CYS A 64 -0.60 7.72 -12.72
C CYS A 64 -0.30 6.27 -12.32
N GLN A 65 -0.56 5.30 -13.19
CA GLN A 65 -0.26 3.88 -12.94
C GLN A 65 1.24 3.64 -12.76
N GLN A 66 2.10 4.24 -13.60
CA GLN A 66 3.54 4.11 -13.44
C GLN A 66 4.02 4.73 -12.12
N SER A 67 3.48 5.90 -11.74
CA SER A 67 3.86 6.54 -10.48
C SER A 67 3.45 5.75 -9.24
N THR A 68 2.29 5.09 -9.24
CA THR A 68 1.84 4.32 -8.07
C THR A 68 2.65 3.04 -7.92
N VAL A 69 3.01 2.38 -9.03
CA VAL A 69 3.93 1.23 -9.02
C VAL A 69 5.31 1.64 -8.50
N LEU A 70 5.88 2.74 -9.00
CA LEU A 70 7.17 3.25 -8.52
C LEU A 70 7.10 3.64 -7.04
N PHE A 71 6.03 4.30 -6.61
CA PHE A 71 5.87 4.71 -5.23
C PHE A 71 5.81 3.51 -4.29
N GLN A 72 5.06 2.47 -4.63
CA GLN A 72 5.03 1.22 -3.88
C GLN A 72 6.43 0.58 -3.79
N GLN A 73 7.13 0.43 -4.92
CA GLN A 73 8.49 -0.13 -4.95
C GLN A 73 9.49 0.68 -4.12
N PHE A 74 9.29 1.99 -4.00
CA PHE A 74 10.16 2.84 -3.19
C PHE A 74 9.86 2.73 -1.70
N LEU A 75 8.59 2.60 -1.32
CA LEU A 75 8.20 2.31 0.07
C LEU A 75 8.76 0.96 0.54
N ASP A 76 8.88 -0.02 -0.35
CA ASP A 76 9.51 -1.32 -0.06
C ASP A 76 11.06 -1.23 0.07
N ARG A 77 11.65 -0.02 0.08
CA ARG A 77 13.09 0.24 0.25
C ARG A 77 13.36 1.13 1.47
N PRO A 78 13.18 0.61 2.70
CA PRO A 78 13.29 1.38 3.93
C PRO A 78 14.64 2.06 4.14
N SER A 79 15.73 1.44 3.69
CA SER A 79 17.08 1.99 3.84
C SER A 79 17.33 3.30 3.06
N GLY A 80 16.43 3.67 2.14
CA GLY A 80 16.58 4.86 1.31
C GLY A 80 17.41 4.66 0.05
N ASN A 81 17.85 3.42 -0.22
CA ASN A 81 18.56 3.05 -1.44
C ASN A 81 17.62 2.94 -2.66
N LEU A 82 17.10 4.09 -3.09
CA LEU A 82 16.23 4.16 -4.27
C LEU A 82 16.95 3.62 -5.52
N PRO A 83 16.23 2.92 -6.42
CA PRO A 83 16.80 2.48 -7.69
C PRO A 83 17.39 3.66 -8.44
N ARG A 84 18.64 3.57 -8.88
CA ARG A 84 19.21 4.59 -9.76
C ARG A 84 18.33 4.70 -11.03
N PRO A 85 18.08 5.91 -11.55
CA PRO A 85 18.66 7.19 -11.15
C PRO A 85 17.71 8.04 -10.28
N TRP A 86 16.86 7.44 -9.43
CA TRP A 86 15.89 8.17 -8.64
C TRP A 86 16.48 8.82 -7.39
N LYS A 87 15.95 10.01 -7.05
CA LYS A 87 16.23 10.73 -5.80
C LYS A 87 14.92 11.15 -5.15
N LEU A 88 14.92 11.17 -3.82
CA LEU A 88 13.83 11.68 -2.99
C LEU A 88 14.25 13.01 -2.34
N ALA A 89 13.37 14.01 -2.43
CA ALA A 89 13.48 15.28 -1.73
C ALA A 89 12.20 15.56 -0.94
N LEU A 90 12.36 16.06 0.30
CA LEU A 90 11.26 16.61 1.08
C LEU A 90 11.15 18.10 0.78
N LEU A 91 9.99 18.52 0.29
CA LEU A 91 9.66 19.91 -0.02
C LEU A 91 8.72 20.47 1.07
N SER A 92 8.44 21.77 0.97
CA SER A 92 7.45 22.43 1.84
C SER A 92 6.06 21.77 1.75
N GLY A 93 5.26 21.90 2.82
CA GLY A 93 3.92 21.32 2.88
C GLY A 93 3.89 19.79 2.91
N GLN A 94 4.96 19.15 3.43
CA GLN A 94 5.09 17.69 3.49
C GLN A 94 5.04 17.00 2.12
N ARG A 95 5.40 17.69 1.05
CA ARG A 95 5.49 17.11 -0.29
C ARG A 95 6.76 16.28 -0.41
N ARG A 96 6.63 14.99 -0.73
CA ARG A 96 7.77 14.13 -1.07
C ARG A 96 7.88 14.06 -2.59
N ARG A 97 8.94 14.64 -3.16
CA ARG A 97 9.20 14.61 -4.60
C ARG A 97 10.23 13.53 -4.92
N PHE A 98 9.87 12.66 -5.84
CA PHE A 98 10.75 11.68 -6.45
C PHE A 98 11.10 12.16 -7.85
N THR A 99 12.39 12.36 -8.13
CA THR A 99 12.86 12.83 -9.44
C THR A 99 13.82 11.82 -10.03
N LYS A 100 13.63 11.51 -11.31
CA LYS A 100 14.57 10.70 -12.10
C LYS A 100 15.70 11.62 -12.59
N VAL A 101 16.90 11.46 -12.03
CA VAL A 101 18.06 12.33 -12.30
C VAL A 101 18.37 12.38 -13.80
N GLY A 102 18.70 13.56 -14.30
CA GLY A 102 18.99 13.81 -15.71
C GLY A 102 17.76 13.97 -16.60
N THR A 103 16.54 13.95 -16.02
CA THR A 103 15.28 14.07 -16.77
C THR A 103 14.31 15.06 -16.11
N LYS A 104 13.22 15.40 -16.81
CA LYS A 104 12.09 16.14 -16.24
C LYS A 104 11.02 15.22 -15.63
N THR A 105 11.29 13.92 -15.57
CA THR A 105 10.36 12.93 -15.03
C THR A 105 10.36 12.96 -13.52
N ASP A 106 9.21 13.25 -12.92
CA ASP A 106 9.02 13.27 -11.48
C ASP A 106 7.63 12.78 -11.06
N PHE A 107 7.49 12.48 -9.77
CA PHE A 107 6.19 12.44 -9.13
C PHE A 107 6.30 12.92 -7.68
N GLN A 108 5.16 13.33 -7.13
CA GLN A 108 5.05 13.89 -5.80
C GLN A 108 3.96 13.17 -5.03
N ALA A 109 4.25 12.85 -3.77
CA ALA A 109 3.32 12.26 -2.82
C ALA A 109 3.15 13.19 -1.62
N THR A 110 1.91 13.63 -1.38
CA THR A 110 1.55 14.50 -0.25
C THR A 110 0.46 13.82 0.57
N PRO A 111 0.60 13.64 1.89
CA PRO A 111 -0.47 13.12 2.72
C PRO A 111 -1.74 13.95 2.54
N ALA A 112 -2.87 13.28 2.28
CA ALA A 112 -4.16 13.95 2.09
C ALA A 112 -4.72 14.51 3.41
N THR A 113 -4.33 13.92 4.53
CA THR A 113 -4.62 14.40 5.88
C THR A 113 -3.32 14.51 6.67
N PRO A 114 -3.11 15.58 7.46
CA PRO A 114 -1.99 15.65 8.40
C PRO A 114 -1.98 14.40 9.29
N SER A 115 -0.86 13.70 9.36
CA SER A 115 -0.71 12.55 10.24
C SER A 115 -0.98 12.97 11.69
N PRO A 116 -1.89 12.30 12.43
CA PRO A 116 -2.14 12.62 13.83
C PRO A 116 -0.87 12.49 14.69
N SER A 117 -0.78 13.35 15.69
CA SER A 117 0.36 13.50 16.60
C SER A 117 0.64 12.22 17.43
N PRO A 118 1.92 11.89 17.71
CA PRO A 118 2.34 10.67 18.41
C PRO A 118 2.00 10.61 19.92
N SER A 119 1.21 11.54 20.44
CA SER A 119 0.87 11.64 21.87
C SER A 119 -0.17 10.62 22.34
N THR A 120 -0.82 9.91 21.41
CA THR A 120 -1.78 8.87 21.75
C THR A 120 -1.13 7.48 21.71
N LEU A 121 -1.55 6.59 22.63
CA LEU A 121 -1.14 5.19 22.60
C LEU A 121 -1.70 4.49 21.35
N THR A 122 -2.88 4.88 20.90
CA THR A 122 -3.49 4.35 19.67
C THR A 122 -2.89 5.00 18.44
N CYS A 123 -2.37 4.19 17.53
CA CYS A 123 -1.82 4.68 16.29
C CYS A 123 -2.90 5.15 15.31
N PRO A 124 -2.63 6.23 14.58
CA PRO A 124 -3.57 6.72 13.60
C PRO A 124 -3.70 5.76 12.42
N GLY A 125 -4.89 5.74 11.83
CA GLY A 125 -5.22 4.89 10.70
C GLY A 125 -5.48 3.42 11.07
N THR A 126 -5.43 2.57 10.06
CA THR A 126 -5.52 1.12 10.17
C THR A 126 -4.37 0.48 9.39
N PHE A 127 -3.86 -0.62 9.92
CA PHE A 127 -2.92 -1.50 9.24
C PHE A 127 -3.72 -2.60 8.53
N ALA A 128 -3.51 -2.78 7.23
CA ALA A 128 -4.17 -3.83 6.46
C ALA A 128 -3.30 -5.10 6.44
N VAL A 129 -3.79 -6.18 7.03
CA VAL A 129 -3.23 -7.52 6.86
C VAL A 129 -3.87 -8.14 5.64
N LEU A 130 -3.06 -8.44 4.61
CA LEU A 130 -3.55 -8.80 3.28
C LEU A 130 -3.96 -10.27 3.17
N HIS A 131 -3.38 -11.14 4.00
CA HIS A 131 -3.60 -12.58 3.95
C HIS A 131 -4.00 -13.13 5.32
N ASN A 132 -4.42 -14.39 5.37
CA ASN A 132 -4.65 -15.06 6.64
C ASN A 132 -3.31 -15.51 7.21
N ASP A 133 -2.65 -14.59 7.92
CA ASP A 133 -1.30 -14.78 8.42
C ASP A 133 -1.27 -15.39 9.83
N ARG A 134 -0.11 -15.85 10.23
CA ARG A 134 0.17 -16.30 11.60
C ARG A 134 1.61 -15.97 11.99
N ILE A 135 1.82 -15.78 13.29
CA ILE A 135 3.15 -15.64 13.91
C ILE A 135 3.17 -16.62 15.08
N GLY A 136 3.79 -17.79 14.88
CA GLY A 136 3.71 -18.91 15.82
C GLY A 136 2.27 -19.36 16.03
N SER A 137 1.82 -19.39 17.28
CA SER A 137 0.42 -19.71 17.62
C SER A 137 -0.54 -18.52 17.44
N MET A 138 -0.04 -17.32 17.19
CA MET A 138 -0.87 -16.11 17.02
C MET A 138 -1.47 -16.08 15.61
N LYS A 139 -2.80 -16.23 15.52
CA LYS A 139 -3.52 -16.08 14.24
C LYS A 139 -3.81 -14.62 13.94
N LEU A 140 -3.52 -14.17 12.73
CA LEU A 140 -3.77 -12.82 12.23
C LEU A 140 -4.56 -12.88 10.92
N PRO A 141 -5.88 -13.17 10.97
CA PRO A 141 -6.68 -13.25 9.75
C PRO A 141 -6.69 -11.94 8.96
N ALA A 142 -6.85 -12.03 7.65
CA ALA A 142 -6.88 -10.88 6.76
C ALA A 142 -7.91 -9.83 7.20
N GLY A 143 -7.56 -8.56 7.05
CA GLY A 143 -8.42 -7.42 7.37
C GLY A 143 -7.68 -6.24 7.97
N ASN A 144 -8.45 -5.25 8.41
CA ASN A 144 -7.91 -4.05 9.03
C ASN A 144 -7.63 -4.26 10.52
N TYR A 145 -6.52 -3.70 11.00
CA TYR A 145 -6.07 -3.75 12.38
C TYR A 145 -5.80 -2.34 12.90
N ARG A 146 -6.11 -2.10 14.16
CA ARG A 146 -5.59 -0.98 14.93
C ARG A 146 -4.34 -1.41 15.66
N ILE A 147 -3.34 -0.53 15.66
CA ILE A 147 -2.10 -0.70 16.42
C ILE A 147 -2.19 0.23 17.63
N ALA A 148 -1.94 -0.30 18.82
CA ALA A 148 -1.86 0.48 20.05
C ALA A 148 -0.51 0.21 20.73
N ARG A 149 0.28 1.25 20.93
CA ARG A 149 1.53 1.19 21.68
C ARG A 149 1.24 0.93 23.16
N LEU A 150 2.17 0.28 23.84
CA LEU A 150 2.12 0.09 25.29
C LEU A 150 2.63 1.31 26.06
N THR A 151 3.42 2.17 25.39
CA THR A 151 4.02 3.38 25.98
C THR A 151 4.21 4.48 24.94
N THR A 152 4.11 5.74 25.36
CA THR A 152 4.38 6.92 24.54
C THR A 152 5.87 7.27 24.45
N LYS A 153 6.72 6.69 25.31
CA LYS A 153 8.12 7.12 25.48
C LYS A 153 9.11 6.52 24.46
N SER A 154 9.04 5.22 24.22
CA SER A 154 10.12 4.47 23.55
C SER A 154 9.80 3.99 22.13
N LEU A 155 8.53 3.83 21.75
CA LEU A 155 8.19 3.14 20.50
C LEU A 155 7.75 3.98 19.29
N SER A 156 6.98 5.06 19.31
CA SER A 156 6.33 5.63 18.10
C SER A 156 5.41 4.68 17.29
N CYS A 157 4.36 5.25 16.71
CA CYS A 157 3.42 4.49 15.88
C CYS A 157 3.99 4.06 14.54
N TYR A 158 4.96 4.85 14.09
CA TYR A 158 5.75 4.59 12.91
C TYR A 158 6.44 3.23 13.02
N THR A 159 7.31 3.10 14.03
CA THR A 159 8.08 1.88 14.30
C THR A 159 7.18 0.70 14.59
N ALA A 160 6.13 0.87 15.40
CA ALA A 160 5.17 -0.20 15.69
C ALA A 160 4.51 -0.79 14.42
N SER A 161 4.18 0.06 13.43
CA SER A 161 3.58 -0.43 12.18
C SER A 161 4.59 -1.09 11.28
N TYR A 162 5.81 -0.53 11.21
CA TYR A 162 6.91 -1.11 10.46
C TYR A 162 7.28 -2.50 11.00
N ASP A 163 7.46 -2.62 12.31
CA ASP A 163 7.76 -3.89 12.96
C ASP A 163 6.63 -4.91 12.76
N PHE A 164 5.37 -4.46 12.83
CA PHE A 164 4.25 -5.37 12.56
C PHE A 164 4.26 -5.92 11.13
N LYS A 165 4.54 -5.08 10.12
CA LYS A 165 4.76 -5.55 8.74
C LYS A 165 5.92 -6.54 8.68
N TYR A 166 7.06 -6.17 9.25
CA TYR A 166 8.25 -7.02 9.26
C TYR A 166 7.96 -8.39 9.89
N PHE A 167 7.23 -8.47 11.01
CA PHE A 167 6.93 -9.75 11.65
C PHE A 167 5.98 -10.63 10.83
N LEU A 168 5.04 -10.03 10.08
CA LEU A 168 4.20 -10.77 9.14
C LEU A 168 5.03 -11.36 7.98
N ASP A 169 6.03 -10.62 7.51
CA ASP A 169 6.87 -11.01 6.37
C ASP A 169 8.05 -11.92 6.76
N HIS A 170 8.54 -11.84 8.00
CA HIS A 170 9.81 -12.43 8.42
C HIS A 170 9.72 -13.93 8.68
N ASP A 171 8.87 -14.34 9.62
CA ASP A 171 8.78 -15.74 10.04
C ASP A 171 7.40 -16.08 10.63
N SER A 172 6.66 -16.88 9.88
CA SER A 172 5.34 -17.37 10.29
C SER A 172 5.39 -18.36 11.47
N SER A 173 6.55 -18.96 11.78
CA SER A 173 6.73 -19.90 12.88
C SER A 173 6.86 -19.23 14.25
N GLY A 174 7.03 -17.91 14.28
CA GLY A 174 6.95 -17.11 15.50
C GLY A 174 8.28 -16.73 16.12
N HIS A 175 9.41 -17.00 15.46
CA HIS A 175 10.69 -16.45 15.87
C HIS A 175 10.74 -14.98 15.49
N LEU A 176 10.65 -14.11 16.50
CA LEU A 176 10.86 -12.69 16.29
C LEU A 176 12.35 -12.34 16.48
N PRO A 177 12.87 -11.34 15.75
CA PRO A 177 14.22 -10.88 15.96
C PRO A 177 14.39 -10.36 17.39
N SER A 178 15.51 -10.67 18.04
CA SER A 178 15.84 -10.08 19.34
C SER A 178 15.77 -8.54 19.26
N PRO A 179 15.19 -7.85 20.27
CA PRO A 179 14.72 -8.35 21.57
C PRO A 179 13.20 -8.61 21.63
N TRP A 180 12.57 -8.91 20.49
CA TRP A 180 11.12 -9.04 20.40
C TRP A 180 10.60 -10.40 20.87
N TYR A 181 9.45 -10.37 21.53
CA TYR A 181 8.66 -11.54 21.87
C TYR A 181 7.17 -11.20 21.85
N THR A 182 6.29 -12.21 21.88
CA THR A 182 4.84 -11.99 21.77
C THR A 182 4.04 -12.65 22.87
N ASN A 183 2.85 -12.11 23.12
CA ASN A 183 1.75 -12.79 23.78
C ASN A 183 0.63 -13.05 22.75
N PRO A 184 0.50 -14.31 22.27
CA PRO A 184 -0.49 -14.69 21.26
C PRO A 184 -1.95 -14.45 21.64
N SER A 185 -2.32 -14.59 22.92
CA SER A 185 -3.71 -14.47 23.36
C SER A 185 -4.24 -13.04 23.27
N THR A 186 -3.37 -12.07 23.56
CA THR A 186 -3.70 -10.64 23.51
C THR A 186 -3.26 -9.96 22.22
N LYS A 187 -2.56 -10.69 21.33
CA LYS A 187 -1.93 -10.16 20.11
C LYS A 187 -1.00 -8.99 20.41
N THR A 188 -0.17 -9.16 21.44
CA THR A 188 0.77 -8.14 21.93
C THR A 188 2.19 -8.53 21.57
N PHE A 189 2.97 -7.55 21.10
CA PHE A 189 4.38 -7.62 20.77
C PHE A 189 5.15 -6.77 21.77
N TYR A 190 6.14 -7.36 22.43
CA TYR A 190 6.97 -6.73 23.44
C TYR A 190 8.40 -6.60 22.92
N ARG A 191 9.06 -5.50 23.28
CA ARG A 191 10.44 -5.21 22.90
C ARG A 191 11.32 -5.15 24.15
N GLY A 192 11.95 -6.26 24.49
CA GLY A 192 12.84 -6.37 25.66
C GLY A 192 12.17 -6.28 27.04
N SER A 193 11.01 -5.61 27.17
CA SER A 193 10.24 -5.49 28.41
C SER A 193 8.73 -5.56 28.16
N SER A 194 7.95 -5.87 29.20
CA SER A 194 6.49 -5.99 29.11
C SER A 194 5.75 -4.63 28.99
N THR A 195 6.47 -3.51 29.14
CA THR A 195 5.91 -2.15 29.04
C THR A 195 6.29 -1.44 27.75
N ASP A 196 7.25 -1.98 26.99
CA ASP A 196 7.68 -1.47 25.70
C ASP A 196 7.21 -2.41 24.58
N GLY A 197 6.50 -1.87 23.59
CA GLY A 197 5.88 -2.68 22.56
C GLY A 197 4.56 -2.12 22.03
N PHE A 198 3.79 -2.97 21.36
CA PHE A 198 2.49 -2.64 20.81
C PHE A 198 1.56 -3.85 20.75
N ARG A 199 0.25 -3.59 20.72
CA ARG A 199 -0.82 -4.55 20.55
C ARG A 199 -1.53 -4.30 19.23
N VAL A 200 -1.95 -5.36 18.57
CA VAL A 200 -2.79 -5.28 17.37
C VAL A 200 -4.19 -5.82 17.64
N THR A 201 -5.20 -5.06 17.22
CA THR A 201 -6.60 -5.45 17.37
C THR A 201 -7.27 -5.39 16.01
N LYS A 202 -7.83 -6.50 15.54
CA LYS A 202 -8.59 -6.53 14.29
C LYS A 202 -9.78 -5.59 14.45
N THR A 203 -9.93 -4.63 13.53
CA THR A 203 -11.15 -3.83 13.49
C THR A 203 -12.25 -4.74 12.96
N SER A 204 -13.18 -5.10 13.82
CA SER A 204 -14.48 -5.57 13.37
C SER A 204 -15.08 -4.47 12.47
N SER A 205 -15.50 -4.84 11.26
CA SER A 205 -16.35 -4.01 10.42
C SER A 205 -17.73 -3.88 11.08
N PHE A 206 -17.82 -3.23 12.24
CA PHE A 206 -19.10 -2.72 12.70
C PHE A 206 -19.36 -1.47 11.87
N ALA A 207 -20.41 -1.54 11.07
CA ALA A 207 -20.93 -0.45 10.29
C ALA A 207 -20.88 0.86 11.08
N ALA A 208 -20.31 1.89 10.46
CA ALA A 208 -20.55 3.27 10.84
C ALA A 208 -22.03 3.57 10.58
N GLY A 209 -22.88 3.24 11.55
CA GLY A 209 -24.32 3.45 11.46
C GLY A 209 -25.04 2.65 12.54
N LEU A 210 -25.07 3.19 13.77
CA LEU A 210 -26.16 3.03 14.77
C LEU A 210 -25.87 3.74 16.12
N PHE A 211 -25.16 4.88 16.10
CA PHE A 211 -25.21 5.82 17.22
C PHE A 211 -25.62 7.20 16.68
N GLY A 212 -26.80 7.23 16.07
CA GLY A 212 -27.55 8.44 15.76
C GLY A 212 -28.89 8.36 16.49
N SER A 213 -28.99 9.16 17.56
CA SER A 213 -30.22 9.71 18.14
C SER A 213 -31.40 8.78 18.46
N LEU A 214 -31.65 8.58 19.75
CA LEU A 214 -32.99 8.76 20.34
C LEU A 214 -32.86 9.04 21.85
N LEU A 215 -32.35 10.22 22.17
CA LEU A 215 -32.91 11.03 23.25
C LEU A 215 -34.08 11.79 22.62
N GLY A 216 -35.30 11.45 23.01
CA GLY A 216 -36.50 12.13 22.52
C GLY A 216 -37.74 11.61 23.24
N LEU A 217 -38.23 12.44 24.16
CA LEU A 217 -39.48 12.35 24.91
C LEU A 217 -40.69 11.87 24.08
N GLY A 218 -41.61 11.15 24.72
CA GLY A 218 -42.97 10.93 24.21
C GLY A 218 -43.89 10.28 25.22
N VAL A 219 -44.64 11.10 25.94
CA VAL A 219 -45.78 10.77 26.81
C VAL A 219 -47.01 10.45 25.92
N ALA A 220 -47.79 9.41 26.24
CA ALA A 220 -49.27 9.33 26.14
C ALA A 220 -49.76 7.87 26.04
N GLY A 221 -50.81 7.55 26.81
CA GLY A 221 -51.59 6.30 26.74
C GLY A 221 -51.94 5.75 28.11
#